data_AF-A0A3P9IHP2-F1
#
_entry.id   AF-A0A3P9IHP2-F1
#
_cell.length_a   1.000
_cell.length_b   1.000
_cell.length_c   1.000
_cell.angle_alpha   90.00
_cell.angle_beta   90.00
_cell.angle_gamma   90.00
#
_symmetry.space_group_name_H-M   'P 1'
#
loop_
_entity.id
_entity.type
_entity.pdbx_description
1 polymer ?
#
loop_
_entity_poly.entity_id
_entity_poly.type
_entity_poly.pdbx_seq_one_letter_code
_entity_poly.pdbx_strand_id
1 'polypeptide(L)'
;ITMNIKRDGRILTKDDGVVSSGVQPNENNTHQRRDHVEIPRADVATYTCEIIHPGSKMHVEKPWGEKPLKDHLFFTCFTAFEIQLCFSPVSFLEKHSLTYIYTAFSHPVKLPGIHEFTAMGLLDNRMIDYYDSTVQKKIPKQKWMEKRLEKEYWEKGTQSRQSKQQWFKVNIDILINRMRQTSNDTHVLQWMHGCEGLEDGHGKLQFMSGVDMYNYDGDDFLAFDDERQVWVATLDAAVPTKRKWDEVTALKDYTKGYLEKECMEWMKTFLSYSKQQLRNACSPDVYLFASEAKEKANVVLTCLATGFYPKDITMNIRRDGRILTKDDGVESSGVRPNNDDTHQRRDHVEILRTDVATYTWVNGKFLLFKSNIISTFSSEKMYISVLCKTSGNPPPRHLMHM
;
A
#
# COMPACT_ATOMS: atom_id res chain seq x y z
N ILE A 1 -8.97 16.38 1.35
CA ILE A 1 -8.13 16.16 2.54
C ILE A 1 -6.90 17.04 2.45
N THR A 2 -6.56 17.77 3.51
CA THR A 2 -5.30 18.52 3.63
C THR A 2 -4.44 17.77 4.63
N MET A 3 -3.19 17.48 4.27
CA MET A 3 -2.21 16.89 5.17
C MET A 3 -0.96 17.77 5.16
N ASN A 4 -0.59 18.28 6.32
CA ASN A 4 0.53 19.19 6.51
C ASN A 4 1.54 18.56 7.46
N ILE A 5 2.79 18.51 7.04
CA ILE A 5 3.92 18.25 7.95
C ILE A 5 4.39 19.62 8.43
N LYS A 6 4.40 19.86 9.75
CA LYS A 6 4.91 21.11 10.34
C LYS A 6 6.23 20.86 11.06
N ARG A 7 7.14 21.84 11.00
CA ARG A 7 8.38 21.93 11.80
C ARG A 7 8.29 23.19 12.65
N ASP A 8 8.27 23.03 13.98
CA ASP A 8 8.07 24.10 14.97
C ASP A 8 6.85 24.98 14.62
N GLY A 9 5.75 24.35 14.19
CA GLY A 9 4.51 25.01 13.78
C GLY A 9 4.52 25.58 12.36
N ARG A 10 5.66 25.68 11.67
CA ARG A 10 5.74 26.08 10.26
C ARG A 10 5.39 24.93 9.34
N ILE A 11 4.43 25.11 8.44
CA ILE A 11 4.09 24.13 7.39
C ILE A 11 5.26 23.98 6.43
N LEU A 12 5.68 22.73 6.20
CA LEU A 12 6.69 22.36 5.22
C LEU A 12 6.06 22.18 3.84
N THR A 13 6.79 22.56 2.80
CA THR A 13 6.36 22.54 1.41
C THR A 13 7.25 21.63 0.55
N LYS A 14 6.98 21.55 -0.76
CA LYS A 14 7.82 20.80 -1.70
C LYS A 14 9.27 21.32 -1.74
N ASP A 15 9.47 22.63 -1.54
CA ASP A 15 10.80 23.25 -1.50
C ASP A 15 11.58 22.87 -0.23
N ASP A 16 10.86 22.48 0.82
CA ASP A 16 11.42 21.90 2.04
C ASP A 16 11.71 20.39 1.90
N GLY A 17 11.52 19.82 0.71
CA GLY A 17 11.72 18.39 0.45
C GLY A 17 10.53 17.49 0.81
N VAL A 18 9.34 18.06 1.03
CA VAL A 18 8.13 17.25 1.24
C VAL A 18 7.76 16.52 -0.04
N VAL A 19 7.64 15.20 0.05
CA VAL A 19 7.20 14.32 -1.02
C VAL A 19 5.87 13.68 -0.63
N SER A 20 4.88 13.82 -1.51
CA SER A 20 3.57 13.20 -1.36
C SER A 20 3.41 12.02 -2.32
N SER A 21 2.77 10.95 -1.85
CA SER A 21 2.33 9.82 -2.66
C SER A 21 1.14 10.14 -3.56
N GLY A 22 0.55 11.33 -3.39
CA GLY A 22 -0.79 11.64 -3.89
C GLY A 22 -1.88 10.88 -3.14
N VAL A 23 -3.13 11.19 -3.47
CA VAL A 23 -4.30 10.45 -2.96
C VAL A 23 -4.45 9.16 -3.77
N GLN A 24 -4.41 8.03 -3.06
CA GLN A 24 -4.57 6.69 -3.61
C GLN A 24 -5.87 6.08 -3.07
N PRO A 25 -6.67 5.42 -3.90
CA PRO A 25 -7.86 4.70 -3.47
C PRO A 25 -7.47 3.41 -2.71
N ASN A 26 -8.34 2.98 -1.80
CA ASN A 26 -8.33 1.68 -1.12
C ASN A 26 -9.42 0.77 -1.74
N GLU A 27 -9.40 -0.53 -1.43
CA GLU A 27 -10.37 -1.53 -1.94
C GLU A 27 -11.83 -1.28 -1.50
N ASN A 28 -12.05 -0.42 -0.50
CA ASN A 28 -13.35 -0.19 0.12
C ASN A 28 -13.89 1.24 -0.11
N ASN A 29 -13.58 1.84 -1.27
CA ASN A 29 -13.98 3.21 -1.64
C ASN A 29 -13.47 4.33 -0.70
N THR A 30 -12.54 4.01 0.20
CA THR A 30 -11.82 5.02 0.99
C THR A 30 -10.52 5.41 0.30
N HIS A 31 -9.88 6.50 0.73
CA HIS A 31 -8.61 6.96 0.16
C HIS A 31 -7.52 7.01 1.22
N GLN A 32 -6.29 6.75 0.79
CA GLN A 32 -5.07 6.91 1.56
C GLN A 32 -4.17 7.93 0.89
N ARG A 33 -3.40 8.67 1.68
CA ARG A 33 -2.35 9.57 1.20
C ARG A 33 -1.18 9.47 2.17
N ARG A 34 0.03 9.57 1.65
CA ARG A 34 1.24 9.59 2.45
C ARG A 34 2.13 10.74 2.02
N ASP A 35 2.52 11.56 2.99
CA ASP A 35 3.53 12.58 2.80
C ASP A 35 4.69 12.26 3.71
N HIS A 36 5.90 12.55 3.25
CA HIS A 36 7.12 12.40 4.01
C HIS A 36 8.10 13.53 3.69
N VAL A 37 9.05 13.73 4.59
CA VAL A 37 10.17 14.65 4.43
C VAL A 37 11.39 14.02 5.07
N GLU A 38 12.57 14.19 4.46
CA GLU A 38 13.82 13.75 5.05
C GLU A 38 14.28 14.74 6.12
N ILE A 39 14.53 14.23 7.33
CA ILE A 39 14.92 15.05 8.48
C ILE A 39 16.34 14.64 8.92
N PRO A 40 17.29 15.59 9.02
CA PRO A 40 18.60 15.32 9.57
C PRO A 40 18.50 14.78 10.99
N ARG A 41 19.29 13.75 11.35
CA ARG A 41 19.27 13.16 12.70
C ARG A 41 19.66 14.13 13.82
N ALA A 42 20.35 15.21 13.49
CA ALA A 42 20.74 16.27 14.43
C ALA A 42 19.66 17.34 14.62
N ASP A 43 18.55 17.27 13.87
CA ASP A 43 17.45 18.21 13.98
C ASP A 43 16.68 17.97 15.27
N VAL A 44 16.57 19.03 16.09
CA VAL A 44 15.89 19.02 17.39
C VAL A 44 14.52 19.68 17.34
N ALA A 45 14.07 20.08 16.14
CA ALA A 45 12.76 20.69 15.95
C ALA A 45 11.61 19.74 16.29
N THR A 46 10.48 20.33 16.68
CA THR A 46 9.24 19.60 16.91
C THR A 46 8.53 19.40 15.58
N TYR A 47 8.14 18.17 15.27
CA TYR A 47 7.39 17.86 14.05
C TYR A 47 5.97 17.45 14.38
N THR A 48 4.98 17.95 13.65
CA THR A 48 3.59 17.51 13.74
C THR A 48 3.05 17.14 12.37
N CYS A 49 2.10 16.20 12.33
CA CYS A 49 1.29 15.90 11.17
C CYS A 49 -0.14 16.37 11.45
N GLU A 50 -0.58 17.37 10.69
CA GLU A 50 -1.94 17.91 10.74
C GLU A 50 -2.75 17.38 9.56
N ILE A 51 -3.94 16.84 9.86
CA ILE A 51 -4.91 16.35 8.89
C ILE A 51 -6.19 17.15 9.05
N ILE A 52 -6.65 17.77 7.96
CA ILE A 52 -7.93 18.47 7.87
C ILE A 52 -8.76 17.77 6.78
N HIS A 53 -9.91 17.23 7.16
CA HIS A 53 -10.86 16.60 6.24
C HIS A 53 -12.20 17.35 6.28
N PRO A 54 -12.42 18.31 5.36
CA PRO A 54 -13.62 19.16 5.37
C PRO A 54 -14.93 18.35 5.31
N GLY A 55 -14.97 17.28 4.51
CA GLY A 55 -16.17 16.45 4.32
C GLY A 55 -16.69 15.80 5.61
N SER A 56 -15.79 15.46 6.55
CA SER A 56 -16.18 14.91 7.86
C SER A 56 -16.02 15.90 9.00
N LYS A 57 -15.68 17.17 8.72
CA LYS A 57 -15.30 18.19 9.71
C LYS A 57 -14.19 17.74 10.68
N MET A 58 -13.35 16.80 10.25
CA MET A 58 -12.27 16.26 11.07
C MET A 58 -11.04 17.14 10.99
N HIS A 59 -10.48 17.51 12.14
CA HIS A 59 -9.18 18.15 12.29
C HIS A 59 -8.39 17.40 13.35
N VAL A 60 -7.23 16.87 12.97
CA VAL A 60 -6.36 16.11 13.84
C VAL A 60 -4.95 16.60 13.67
N GLU A 61 -4.28 16.96 14.76
CA GLU A 61 -2.84 17.23 14.77
C GLU A 61 -2.16 16.23 15.70
N LYS A 62 -1.14 15.53 15.19
CA LYS A 62 -0.38 14.54 15.95
C LYS A 62 1.11 14.89 15.97
N PRO A 63 1.73 15.03 17.15
CA PRO A 63 3.17 15.20 17.24
C PRO A 63 3.91 13.92 16.87
N TRP A 64 5.03 14.10 16.20
CA TRP A 64 5.96 13.03 15.87
C TRP A 64 6.69 12.58 17.14
N GLY A 65 6.57 11.30 17.50
CA GLY A 65 7.27 10.70 18.63
C GLY A 65 6.39 10.35 19.85
N GLU A 66 5.13 10.79 19.91
CA GLU A 66 4.21 10.41 21.00
C GLU A 66 3.44 9.12 20.69
N LYS A 67 3.29 8.24 21.69
CA LYS A 67 2.45 7.04 21.60
C LYS A 67 0.96 7.44 21.60
N PRO A 68 0.10 6.85 20.76
CA PRO A 68 -1.34 7.07 20.85
C PRO A 68 -1.87 6.51 22.18
N LEU A 69 -2.60 7.34 22.93
CA LEU A 69 -3.44 6.91 24.05
C LEU A 69 -4.50 5.94 23.52
N LYS A 70 -4.53 4.72 24.06
CA LYS A 70 -5.53 3.70 23.73
C LYS A 70 -6.82 4.02 24.49
N ASP A 71 -7.87 4.40 23.78
CA ASP A 71 -9.24 4.40 24.32
C ASP A 71 -10.03 3.19 23.81
N HIS A 72 -10.85 2.68 24.74
CA HIS A 72 -11.91 1.67 24.64
C HIS A 72 -11.55 0.17 24.66
N LEU A 73 -11.67 -0.36 25.88
CA LEU A 73 -12.02 -1.73 26.25
C LEU A 73 -13.35 -2.17 25.61
N PHE A 74 -13.35 -3.34 24.96
CA PHE A 74 -14.50 -4.23 24.94
C PHE A 74 -14.02 -5.67 25.22
N PHE A 75 -14.56 -6.24 26.29
CA PHE A 75 -14.38 -7.61 26.75
C PHE A 75 -15.46 -8.48 26.11
N THR A 76 -15.08 -9.53 25.37
CA THR A 76 -15.91 -10.72 25.20
C THR A 76 -15.03 -11.96 25.16
N CYS A 77 -15.28 -12.87 26.09
CA CYS A 77 -14.60 -14.14 26.28
C CYS A 77 -15.30 -15.22 25.44
N PHE A 78 -14.56 -15.97 24.63
CA PHE A 78 -15.03 -17.25 24.10
C PHE A 78 -13.98 -18.33 24.37
N THR A 79 -14.44 -19.42 24.98
CA THR A 79 -13.68 -20.64 25.26
C THR A 79 -13.44 -21.41 23.97
N ALA A 80 -12.19 -21.77 23.70
CA ALA A 80 -11.81 -22.63 22.58
C ALA A 80 -11.97 -24.12 22.95
N PHE A 81 -12.66 -24.87 22.09
CA PHE A 81 -12.66 -26.33 22.10
C PHE A 81 -11.69 -26.80 21.01
N GLU A 82 -10.70 -27.63 21.37
CA GLU A 82 -9.78 -28.23 20.42
C GLU A 82 -10.49 -29.30 19.57
N ILE A 83 -10.42 -29.17 18.25
CA ILE A 83 -10.68 -30.27 17.33
C ILE A 83 -9.39 -30.49 16.53
N GLN A 84 -8.77 -31.64 16.78
CA GLN A 84 -7.61 -32.12 16.05
C GLN A 84 -8.05 -32.60 14.67
N LEU A 85 -7.86 -31.77 13.63
CA LEU A 85 -8.13 -32.13 12.25
C LEU A 85 -6.88 -32.67 11.56
N CYS A 86 -7.03 -33.84 10.92
CA CYS A 86 -6.04 -34.48 10.08
C CYS A 86 -5.52 -33.53 9.00
N PHE A 87 -4.20 -33.41 8.90
CA PHE A 87 -3.51 -32.64 7.86
C PHE A 87 -3.66 -33.33 6.49
N SER A 88 -4.68 -32.95 5.74
CA SER A 88 -4.60 -32.97 4.27
C SER A 88 -3.59 -31.90 3.84
N PRO A 89 -2.81 -32.07 2.75
CA PRO A 89 -2.03 -30.97 2.21
C PRO A 89 -3.01 -29.89 1.74
N VAL A 90 -3.13 -28.82 2.52
CA VAL A 90 -3.92 -27.65 2.13
C VAL A 90 -3.18 -27.03 0.97
N SER A 91 -3.74 -27.19 -0.24
CA SER A 91 -3.37 -26.40 -1.40
C SER A 91 -3.61 -24.93 -1.03
N PHE A 92 -2.55 -24.18 -0.75
CA PHE A 92 -2.67 -22.73 -0.58
C PHE A 92 -3.08 -22.15 -1.92
N LEU A 93 -4.30 -21.61 -1.99
CA LEU A 93 -4.73 -20.75 -3.09
C LEU A 93 -4.37 -19.32 -2.73
N GLU A 94 -3.54 -18.69 -3.55
CA GLU A 94 -3.15 -17.29 -3.39
C GLU A 94 -4.10 -16.42 -4.24
N LYS A 95 -4.74 -15.44 -3.62
CA LYS A 95 -5.61 -14.49 -4.32
C LYS A 95 -4.76 -13.35 -4.87
N HIS A 96 -4.89 -13.09 -6.15
CA HIS A 96 -4.25 -11.98 -6.85
C HIS A 96 -5.27 -11.05 -7.50
N SER A 97 -4.88 -9.78 -7.66
CA SER A 97 -5.69 -8.77 -8.35
C SER A 97 -4.85 -7.87 -9.24
N LEU A 98 -5.40 -7.52 -10.40
CA LEU A 98 -4.88 -6.47 -11.28
C LEU A 98 -5.98 -5.45 -11.52
N THR A 99 -5.81 -4.25 -10.97
CA THR A 99 -6.83 -3.21 -10.97
C THR A 99 -6.27 -1.90 -11.50
N TYR A 100 -6.99 -1.26 -12.42
CA TYR A 100 -6.70 0.07 -12.91
C TYR A 100 -7.74 1.04 -12.38
N ILE A 101 -7.27 2.15 -11.81
CA ILE A 101 -8.13 3.17 -11.23
C ILE A 101 -7.85 4.50 -11.89
N TYR A 102 -8.92 5.14 -12.33
CA TYR A 102 -8.95 6.45 -12.95
C TYR A 102 -9.73 7.38 -12.04
N THR A 103 -9.27 8.62 -11.89
CA THR A 103 -9.95 9.62 -11.08
C THR A 103 -9.83 10.97 -11.78
N ALA A 104 -10.96 11.66 -11.95
CA ALA A 104 -11.02 12.99 -12.54
C ALA A 104 -11.80 13.94 -11.63
N PHE A 105 -11.31 15.16 -11.50
CA PHE A 105 -11.99 16.27 -10.83
C PHE A 105 -12.60 17.21 -11.88
N SER A 106 -13.78 17.78 -11.58
CA SER A 106 -14.40 18.75 -12.48
C SER A 106 -13.61 20.05 -12.58
N HIS A 107 -12.87 20.39 -11.52
CA HIS A 107 -12.03 21.57 -11.43
C HIS A 107 -10.66 21.23 -10.82
N PRO A 108 -9.60 21.98 -11.17
CA PRO A 108 -8.31 21.82 -10.52
C PRO A 108 -8.41 22.08 -9.01
N VAL A 109 -8.10 21.06 -8.22
CA VAL A 109 -8.00 21.18 -6.77
C VAL A 109 -6.61 21.71 -6.44
N LYS A 110 -6.51 22.92 -5.87
CA LYS A 110 -5.23 23.57 -5.50
C LYS A 110 -4.61 22.95 -4.23
N LEU A 111 -4.45 21.64 -4.20
CA LEU A 111 -3.82 20.91 -3.10
C LEU A 111 -2.58 20.14 -3.62
N PRO A 112 -1.43 20.22 -2.94
CA PRO A 112 -0.23 19.49 -3.34
C PRO A 112 -0.50 17.98 -3.50
N GLY A 113 -0.04 17.41 -4.61
CA GLY A 113 -0.16 15.98 -4.93
C GLY A 113 -1.54 15.54 -5.45
N ILE A 114 -2.47 16.48 -5.68
CA ILE A 114 -3.76 16.20 -6.32
C ILE A 114 -3.74 16.80 -7.72
N HIS A 115 -4.03 15.96 -8.72
CA HIS A 115 -4.08 16.35 -10.12
C HIS A 115 -5.52 16.29 -10.61
N GLU A 116 -5.85 17.09 -11.63
CA GLU A 116 -7.18 17.10 -12.26
C GLU A 116 -7.58 15.72 -12.78
N PHE A 117 -6.61 14.96 -13.31
CA PHE A 117 -6.83 13.57 -13.69
C PHE A 117 -5.63 12.73 -13.29
N THR A 118 -5.90 11.56 -12.71
CA THR A 118 -4.90 10.54 -12.42
C THR A 118 -5.38 9.19 -12.92
N ALA A 119 -4.41 8.33 -13.24
CA ALA A 119 -4.70 6.96 -13.56
C ALA A 119 -3.55 6.07 -13.10
N MET A 120 -3.85 4.97 -12.42
CA MET A 120 -2.84 4.07 -11.84
C MET A 120 -3.22 2.61 -12.02
N GLY A 121 -2.22 1.75 -12.18
CA GLY A 121 -2.37 0.30 -12.15
C GLY A 121 -1.86 -0.27 -10.84
N LEU A 122 -2.61 -1.20 -10.25
CA LEU A 122 -2.31 -1.88 -9.00
C LEU A 122 -2.23 -3.40 -9.26
N LEU A 123 -1.13 -4.03 -8.89
CA LEU A 123 -0.99 -5.49 -8.80
C LEU A 123 -0.92 -5.87 -7.32
N ASP A 124 -1.90 -6.59 -6.80
CA ASP A 124 -2.01 -6.93 -5.38
C ASP A 124 -1.86 -5.69 -4.48
N ASN A 125 -2.58 -4.61 -4.82
CA ASN A 125 -2.50 -3.29 -4.19
C ASN A 125 -1.15 -2.55 -4.30
N ARG A 126 -0.19 -3.08 -5.06
CA ARG A 126 1.07 -2.39 -5.34
C ARG A 126 0.98 -1.61 -6.64
N MET A 127 1.27 -0.32 -6.59
CA MET A 127 1.30 0.52 -7.78
C MET A 127 2.38 0.06 -8.77
N ILE A 128 1.98 -0.34 -9.97
CA ILE A 128 2.87 -0.79 -11.05
C ILE A 128 3.10 0.27 -12.12
N ASP A 129 2.11 1.13 -12.35
CA ASP A 129 2.19 2.29 -13.23
C ASP A 129 1.37 3.46 -12.70
N TYR A 130 1.72 4.65 -13.18
CA TYR A 130 1.06 5.90 -12.82
C TYR A 130 1.02 6.87 -14.01
N TYR A 131 -0.01 7.71 -14.03
CA TYR A 131 -0.22 8.79 -14.97
C TYR A 131 -0.93 9.94 -14.23
N ASP A 132 -0.56 11.17 -14.53
CA ASP A 132 -1.25 12.38 -14.08
C ASP A 132 -1.38 13.41 -15.19
N SER A 133 -2.34 14.33 -15.05
CA SER A 133 -2.64 15.37 -16.04
C SER A 133 -1.56 16.46 -16.18
N THR A 134 -0.59 16.52 -15.27
CA THR A 134 0.52 17.49 -15.31
C THR A 134 1.67 16.98 -16.17
N VAL A 135 2.12 15.75 -15.94
CA VAL A 135 3.21 15.11 -16.68
C VAL A 135 2.71 14.47 -17.98
N GLN A 136 1.45 14.02 -17.98
CA GLN A 136 0.76 13.40 -19.12
C GLN A 136 1.51 12.23 -19.76
N LYS A 137 2.23 11.45 -18.93
CA LYS A 137 3.00 10.29 -19.35
C LYS A 137 2.74 9.11 -18.43
N LYS A 138 2.50 7.94 -19.00
CA LYS A 138 2.41 6.69 -18.23
C LYS A 138 3.83 6.29 -17.84
N ILE A 139 4.12 6.25 -16.54
CA ILE A 139 5.45 5.95 -16.01
C ILE A 139 5.46 4.65 -15.20
N PRO A 140 6.54 3.85 -15.28
CA PRO A 140 6.71 2.68 -14.44
C PRO A 140 6.86 3.11 -12.98
N LYS A 141 6.27 2.33 -12.07
CA LYS A 141 6.52 2.44 -10.62
C LYS A 141 7.33 1.28 -10.06
N GLN A 142 7.55 0.24 -10.86
CA GLN A 142 8.35 -0.91 -10.47
C GLN A 142 9.53 -1.13 -11.42
N LYS A 143 10.70 -1.46 -10.85
CA LYS A 143 11.95 -1.70 -11.60
C LYS A 143 11.79 -2.78 -12.67
N TRP A 144 10.98 -3.81 -12.41
CA TRP A 144 10.71 -4.87 -13.37
C TRP A 144 9.85 -4.39 -14.55
N MET A 145 8.91 -3.46 -14.36
CA MET A 145 8.10 -2.89 -15.45
C MET A 145 8.99 -2.16 -16.44
N GLU A 146 9.88 -1.30 -15.93
CA GLU A 146 10.83 -0.53 -16.75
C GLU A 146 11.76 -1.44 -17.56
N LYS A 147 12.24 -2.53 -16.97
CA LYS A 147 13.21 -3.43 -17.61
C LYS A 147 12.61 -4.45 -18.57
N ARG A 148 11.36 -4.88 -18.33
CA ARG A 148 10.75 -6.01 -19.04
C ARG A 148 9.77 -5.60 -20.14
N LEU A 149 9.23 -4.38 -20.07
CA LEU A 149 8.22 -3.92 -21.03
C LEU A 149 8.84 -3.01 -22.08
N GLU A 150 8.45 -3.25 -23.33
CA GLU A 150 8.97 -2.53 -24.48
C GLU A 150 8.46 -1.08 -24.54
N LYS A 151 9.18 -0.24 -25.30
CA LYS A 151 8.82 1.17 -25.47
C LYS A 151 7.40 1.37 -25.98
N GLU A 152 6.95 0.51 -26.89
CA GLU A 152 5.61 0.57 -27.49
C GLU A 152 4.48 0.39 -26.46
N TYR A 153 4.68 -0.46 -25.44
CA TYR A 153 3.72 -0.62 -24.34
C TYR A 153 3.48 0.71 -23.60
N TRP A 154 4.56 1.47 -23.35
CA TRP A 154 4.49 2.74 -22.64
C TRP A 154 3.90 3.86 -23.51
N GLU A 155 4.21 3.88 -24.80
CA GLU A 155 3.69 4.86 -25.76
C GLU A 155 2.19 4.66 -25.99
N LYS A 156 1.76 3.43 -26.32
CA LYS A 156 0.33 3.09 -26.46
C LYS A 156 -0.43 3.32 -25.15
N GLY A 157 0.17 2.93 -24.03
CA GLY A 157 -0.39 3.16 -22.70
C GLY A 157 -0.59 4.65 -22.41
N THR A 158 0.38 5.50 -22.76
CA THR A 158 0.29 6.96 -22.58
C THR A 158 -0.82 7.57 -23.42
N GLN A 159 -0.88 7.22 -24.71
CA GLN A 159 -1.95 7.70 -25.60
C GLN A 159 -3.34 7.26 -25.11
N SER A 160 -3.46 6.02 -24.65
CA SER A 160 -4.71 5.53 -24.03
C SER A 160 -5.12 6.35 -22.81
N ARG A 161 -4.19 6.69 -21.90
CA ARG A 161 -4.49 7.52 -20.72
C ARG A 161 -4.86 8.96 -21.09
N GLN A 162 -4.24 9.55 -22.11
CA GLN A 162 -4.60 10.87 -22.64
C GLN A 162 -6.01 10.89 -23.23
N SER A 163 -6.38 9.88 -24.02
CA SER A 163 -7.73 9.75 -24.56
C SER A 163 -8.77 9.58 -23.44
N LYS A 164 -8.47 8.77 -22.41
CA LYS A 164 -9.34 8.63 -21.23
C LYS A 164 -9.46 9.95 -20.47
N GLN A 165 -8.38 10.71 -20.26
CA GLN A 165 -8.44 12.03 -19.61
C GLN A 165 -9.46 12.95 -20.32
N GLN A 166 -9.41 13.02 -21.65
CA GLN A 166 -10.37 13.84 -22.41
C GLN A 166 -11.81 13.30 -22.29
N TRP A 167 -11.98 11.98 -22.28
CA TRP A 167 -13.29 11.36 -22.07
C TRP A 167 -13.88 11.73 -20.71
N PHE A 168 -13.08 11.67 -19.63
CA PHE A 168 -13.52 12.05 -18.29
C PHE A 168 -13.93 13.52 -18.21
N LYS A 169 -13.14 14.41 -18.83
CA LYS A 169 -13.42 15.84 -18.88
C LYS A 169 -14.79 16.13 -19.50
N VAL A 170 -15.15 15.46 -20.59
CA VAL A 170 -16.47 15.64 -21.22
C VAL A 170 -17.60 15.03 -20.39
N ASN A 171 -17.38 13.83 -19.82
CA ASN A 171 -18.44 13.11 -19.14
C ASN A 171 -18.77 13.68 -17.76
N ILE A 172 -17.80 14.29 -17.05
CA ILE A 172 -18.08 14.90 -15.76
C ILE A 172 -19.04 16.09 -15.89
N ASP A 173 -18.89 16.92 -16.92
CA ASP A 173 -19.80 18.04 -17.19
C ASP A 173 -21.22 17.57 -17.53
N ILE A 174 -21.34 16.45 -18.26
CA ILE A 174 -22.63 15.81 -18.55
C ILE A 174 -23.27 15.30 -17.26
N LEU A 175 -22.49 14.69 -16.36
CA LEU A 175 -22.98 14.17 -15.09
C LEU A 175 -23.43 15.29 -14.16
N ILE A 176 -22.68 16.38 -14.02
CA ILE A 176 -23.07 17.55 -13.20
C ILE A 176 -24.47 18.04 -13.59
N ASN A 177 -24.71 18.20 -14.89
CA ASN A 177 -26.02 18.60 -15.42
C ASN A 177 -27.10 17.56 -15.13
N ARG A 178 -26.80 16.27 -15.33
CA ARG A 178 -27.76 15.17 -15.12
C ARG A 178 -28.14 15.01 -13.64
N MET A 179 -27.19 15.27 -12.74
CA MET A 179 -27.35 15.26 -11.29
C MET A 179 -27.99 16.55 -10.77
N ARG A 180 -28.23 17.54 -11.65
CA ARG A 180 -28.77 18.87 -11.30
C ARG A 180 -27.94 19.60 -10.24
N GLN A 181 -26.63 19.43 -10.30
CA GLN A 181 -25.67 20.05 -9.40
C GLN A 181 -25.07 21.33 -10.01
N THR A 182 -24.45 22.14 -9.16
CA THR A 182 -23.82 23.40 -9.58
C THR A 182 -22.39 23.19 -10.06
N SER A 183 -22.05 23.76 -11.21
CA SER A 183 -20.69 23.67 -11.76
C SER A 183 -19.61 24.38 -10.92
N ASN A 184 -19.97 25.21 -9.93
CA ASN A 184 -18.98 25.85 -9.06
C ASN A 184 -18.36 24.88 -8.04
N ASP A 185 -19.07 23.80 -7.71
CA ASP A 185 -18.55 22.81 -6.78
C ASP A 185 -17.60 21.83 -7.48
N THR A 186 -16.65 21.30 -6.72
CA THR A 186 -15.74 20.29 -7.23
C THR A 186 -16.41 18.92 -7.14
N HIS A 187 -16.59 18.29 -8.29
CA HIS A 187 -17.14 16.94 -8.43
C HIS A 187 -16.03 15.97 -8.81
N VAL A 188 -16.21 14.69 -8.49
CA VAL A 188 -15.24 13.63 -8.75
C VAL A 188 -15.91 12.48 -9.49
N LEU A 189 -15.32 12.06 -10.61
CA LEU A 189 -15.69 10.84 -11.31
C LEU A 189 -14.53 9.85 -11.22
N GLN A 190 -14.81 8.64 -10.78
CA GLN A 190 -13.84 7.56 -10.70
C GLN A 190 -14.29 6.39 -11.56
N TRP A 191 -13.32 5.65 -12.11
CA TRP A 191 -13.53 4.39 -12.80
C TRP A 191 -12.50 3.39 -12.31
N MET A 192 -12.98 2.29 -11.76
CA MET A 192 -12.17 1.15 -11.35
C MET A 192 -12.51 -0.01 -12.28
N HIS A 193 -11.49 -0.57 -12.94
CA HIS A 193 -11.69 -1.80 -13.70
C HIS A 193 -10.49 -2.74 -13.59
N GLY A 194 -10.75 -4.05 -13.61
CA GLY A 194 -9.71 -5.04 -13.33
C GLY A 194 -10.27 -6.45 -13.10
N CYS A 195 -9.40 -7.35 -12.69
CA CYS A 195 -9.73 -8.76 -12.48
C CYS A 195 -9.08 -9.28 -11.20
N GLU A 196 -9.73 -10.27 -10.60
CA GLU A 196 -9.22 -11.06 -9.51
C GLU A 196 -9.10 -12.52 -9.94
N GLY A 197 -8.04 -13.18 -9.49
CA GLY A 197 -7.77 -14.57 -9.81
C GLY A 197 -7.15 -15.33 -8.64
N LEU A 198 -7.34 -16.65 -8.65
CA LEU A 198 -6.77 -17.57 -7.68
C LEU A 198 -5.64 -18.35 -8.34
N GLU A 199 -4.44 -18.28 -7.77
CA GLU A 199 -3.30 -19.09 -8.19
C GLU A 199 -3.21 -20.34 -7.32
N ASP A 200 -3.18 -21.51 -7.97
CA ASP A 200 -2.96 -22.78 -7.27
C ASP A 200 -1.47 -23.03 -6.98
N GLY A 201 -1.17 -24.08 -6.19
CA GLY A 201 0.21 -24.46 -5.86
C GLY A 201 1.09 -24.88 -7.05
N HIS A 202 0.51 -25.01 -8.25
CA HIS A 202 1.22 -25.29 -9.50
C HIS A 202 1.42 -24.03 -10.35
N GLY A 203 0.99 -22.86 -9.88
CA GLY A 203 1.11 -21.58 -10.57
C GLY A 203 0.06 -21.36 -11.65
N LYS A 204 -1.02 -22.13 -11.67
CA LYS A 204 -2.14 -21.91 -12.59
C LYS A 204 -3.09 -20.88 -11.99
N LEU A 205 -3.22 -19.76 -12.68
CA LEU A 205 -4.12 -18.68 -12.34
C LEU A 205 -5.50 -18.94 -12.95
N GLN A 206 -6.54 -18.93 -12.12
CA GLN A 206 -7.94 -19.12 -12.51
C GLN A 206 -8.72 -17.84 -12.24
N PHE A 207 -9.55 -17.42 -13.20
CA PHE A 207 -10.40 -16.25 -13.05
C PHE A 207 -11.39 -16.46 -11.91
N MET A 208 -11.57 -15.45 -11.06
CA MET A 208 -12.50 -15.48 -9.94
C MET A 208 -13.61 -14.44 -10.12
N SER A 209 -13.25 -13.19 -10.43
CA SER A 209 -14.22 -12.11 -10.66
C SER A 209 -13.61 -10.95 -11.42
N GLY A 210 -14.45 -10.24 -12.18
CA GLY A 210 -14.13 -8.97 -12.81
C GLY A 210 -14.73 -7.80 -12.05
N VAL A 211 -14.08 -6.64 -12.14
CA VAL A 211 -14.62 -5.37 -11.65
C VAL A 211 -14.60 -4.38 -12.80
N ASP A 212 -15.72 -3.72 -13.07
CA ASP A 212 -15.80 -2.53 -13.93
C ASP A 212 -16.90 -1.63 -13.36
N MET A 213 -16.49 -0.59 -12.63
CA MET A 213 -17.41 0.28 -11.89
C MET A 213 -17.01 1.74 -11.95
N TYR A 214 -18.04 2.58 -12.02
CA TYR A 214 -17.97 4.03 -11.98
C TYR A 214 -18.55 4.53 -10.67
N ASN A 215 -17.83 5.46 -10.04
CA ASN A 215 -18.27 6.16 -8.84
C ASN A 215 -18.32 7.66 -9.10
N TYR A 216 -19.33 8.34 -8.55
CA TYR A 216 -19.51 9.78 -8.70
C TYR A 216 -19.66 10.42 -7.32
N ASP A 217 -18.83 11.41 -7.02
CA ASP A 217 -18.71 12.06 -5.70
C ASP A 217 -18.53 11.10 -4.52
N GLY A 218 -17.96 9.91 -4.78
CA GLY A 218 -17.70 8.87 -3.79
C GLY A 218 -18.78 7.79 -3.69
N ASP A 219 -19.94 8.00 -4.32
CA ASP A 219 -21.05 7.03 -4.34
C ASP A 219 -20.96 6.11 -5.57
N ASP A 220 -21.40 4.86 -5.41
CA ASP A 220 -21.56 3.93 -6.53
C ASP A 220 -22.55 4.52 -7.56
N PHE A 221 -22.18 4.54 -8.85
CA PHE A 221 -22.99 5.11 -9.93
C PHE A 221 -23.45 4.06 -10.95
N LEU A 222 -22.51 3.29 -11.52
CA LEU A 222 -22.78 2.30 -12.55
C LEU A 222 -21.73 1.19 -12.48
N ALA A 223 -22.13 -0.08 -12.52
CA ALA A 223 -21.21 -1.22 -12.50
C ALA A 223 -21.58 -2.26 -13.56
N PHE A 224 -20.63 -3.06 -14.02
CA PHE A 224 -20.89 -4.19 -14.91
C PHE A 224 -21.05 -5.48 -14.10
N ASP A 225 -22.21 -6.13 -14.22
CA ASP A 225 -22.44 -7.49 -13.72
C ASP A 225 -21.88 -8.47 -14.76
N ASP A 226 -20.67 -8.97 -14.48
CA ASP A 226 -19.89 -9.83 -15.37
C ASP A 226 -20.56 -11.20 -15.61
N GLU A 227 -21.22 -11.75 -14.59
CA GLU A 227 -21.95 -13.02 -14.66
C GLU A 227 -23.14 -12.90 -15.60
N ARG A 228 -23.96 -11.84 -15.42
CA ARG A 228 -25.17 -11.63 -16.21
C ARG A 228 -24.95 -10.86 -17.51
N GLN A 229 -23.76 -10.31 -17.73
CA GLN A 229 -23.40 -9.46 -18.86
C GLN A 229 -24.38 -8.29 -19.05
N VAL A 230 -24.62 -7.55 -17.98
CA VAL A 230 -25.48 -6.36 -17.99
C VAL A 230 -24.89 -5.26 -17.11
N TRP A 231 -25.17 -4.02 -17.45
CA TRP A 231 -24.83 -2.89 -16.59
C TRP A 231 -25.84 -2.74 -15.46
N VAL A 232 -25.43 -2.38 -14.27
CA VAL A 232 -26.26 -2.17 -13.09
C VAL A 232 -26.14 -0.71 -12.70
N ALA A 233 -27.26 0.01 -12.76
CA ALA A 233 -27.36 1.40 -12.34
C ALA A 233 -27.80 1.44 -10.87
N THR A 234 -26.98 2.06 -10.03
CA THR A 234 -27.28 2.25 -8.59
C THR A 234 -28.05 3.54 -8.35
N LEU A 235 -27.93 4.52 -9.25
CA LEU A 235 -28.63 5.81 -9.21
C LEU A 235 -29.51 6.01 -10.45
N ASP A 236 -30.63 6.72 -10.30
CA ASP A 236 -31.54 7.05 -11.41
C ASP A 236 -30.83 7.79 -12.55
N ALA A 237 -29.85 8.64 -12.21
CA ALA A 237 -29.02 9.36 -13.19
C ALA A 237 -28.14 8.43 -14.05
N ALA A 238 -27.87 7.21 -13.60
CA ALA A 238 -27.12 6.21 -14.36
C ALA A 238 -28.01 5.38 -15.30
N VAL A 239 -29.34 5.34 -15.09
CA VAL A 239 -30.29 4.54 -15.89
C VAL A 239 -30.22 4.84 -17.39
N PRO A 240 -30.13 6.11 -17.86
CA PRO A 240 -29.98 6.39 -19.29
C PRO A 240 -28.68 5.80 -19.87
N THR A 241 -27.58 5.85 -19.13
CA THR A 241 -26.30 5.25 -19.55
C THR A 241 -26.40 3.73 -19.60
N LYS A 242 -26.97 3.11 -18.55
CA LYS A 242 -27.24 1.66 -18.50
C LYS A 242 -27.98 1.18 -19.74
N ARG A 243 -29.13 1.80 -20.07
CA ARG A 243 -29.95 1.40 -21.23
C ARG A 243 -29.14 1.47 -22.53
N LYS A 244 -28.46 2.60 -22.75
CA LYS A 244 -27.62 2.81 -23.94
C LYS A 244 -26.51 1.77 -24.05
N TRP A 245 -25.85 1.42 -22.95
CA TRP A 245 -24.72 0.50 -22.96
C TRP A 245 -25.17 -0.97 -23.04
N ASP A 246 -26.32 -1.31 -22.43
CA ASP A 246 -26.91 -2.65 -22.51
C ASP A 246 -27.35 -3.02 -23.92
N GLU A 247 -27.76 -2.04 -24.72
CA GLU A 247 -28.14 -2.18 -26.14
C GLU A 247 -26.93 -2.40 -27.07
N VAL A 248 -25.71 -2.14 -26.61
CA VAL A 248 -24.48 -2.27 -27.43
C VAL A 248 -23.78 -3.59 -27.09
N THR A 249 -24.15 -4.67 -27.78
CA THR A 249 -23.56 -6.01 -27.58
C THR A 249 -22.03 -6.01 -27.64
N ALA A 250 -21.45 -5.32 -28.64
CA ALA A 250 -20.01 -5.24 -28.81
C ALA A 250 -19.27 -4.62 -27.60
N LEU A 251 -19.91 -3.68 -26.89
CA LEU A 251 -19.35 -3.08 -25.67
C LEU A 251 -19.32 -4.10 -24.54
N LYS A 252 -20.41 -4.84 -24.33
CA LYS A 252 -20.50 -5.85 -23.28
C LYS A 252 -19.54 -7.01 -23.49
N ASP A 253 -19.43 -7.47 -24.73
CA ASP A 253 -18.51 -8.55 -25.10
C ASP A 253 -17.05 -8.09 -24.93
N TYR A 254 -16.75 -6.84 -25.29
CA TYR A 254 -15.43 -6.25 -25.07
C TYR A 254 -15.10 -6.13 -23.57
N THR A 255 -16.02 -5.61 -22.76
CA THR A 255 -15.83 -5.47 -21.31
C THR A 255 -15.57 -6.84 -20.68
N LYS A 256 -16.44 -7.83 -20.92
CA LYS A 256 -16.25 -9.19 -20.39
C LYS A 256 -14.95 -9.83 -20.88
N GLY A 257 -14.67 -9.71 -22.18
CA GLY A 257 -13.44 -10.24 -22.78
C GLY A 257 -12.18 -9.66 -22.14
N TYR A 258 -12.18 -8.36 -21.83
CA TYR A 258 -11.09 -7.73 -21.10
C TYR A 258 -10.95 -8.27 -19.68
N LEU A 259 -12.04 -8.33 -18.91
CA LEU A 259 -12.03 -8.74 -17.50
C LEU A 259 -11.61 -10.20 -17.32
N GLU A 260 -12.20 -11.12 -18.10
CA GLU A 260 -11.96 -12.56 -17.94
C GLU A 260 -10.64 -13.04 -18.60
N LYS A 261 -10.17 -12.36 -19.66
CA LYS A 261 -9.05 -12.84 -20.47
C LYS A 261 -7.86 -11.89 -20.46
N GLU A 262 -7.98 -10.72 -21.07
CA GLU A 262 -6.82 -9.83 -21.27
C GLU A 262 -6.21 -9.41 -19.92
N CYS A 263 -7.06 -9.04 -18.95
CA CYS A 263 -6.61 -8.69 -17.60
C CYS A 263 -5.89 -9.86 -16.91
N MET A 264 -6.43 -11.08 -17.02
CA MET A 264 -5.83 -12.28 -16.43
C MET A 264 -4.48 -12.63 -17.08
N GLU A 265 -4.35 -12.45 -18.40
CA GLU A 265 -3.09 -12.64 -19.13
C GLU A 265 -2.02 -11.64 -18.71
N TRP A 266 -2.40 -10.36 -18.57
CA TRP A 266 -1.51 -9.33 -18.04
C TRP A 266 -1.12 -9.60 -16.59
N MET A 267 -2.08 -9.97 -15.74
CA MET A 267 -1.84 -10.30 -14.33
C MET A 267 -0.84 -11.45 -14.22
N LYS A 268 -1.03 -12.55 -14.96
CA LYS A 268 -0.09 -13.67 -15.01
C LYS A 268 1.32 -13.23 -15.41
N THR A 269 1.43 -12.37 -16.42
CA THR A 269 2.71 -11.83 -16.90
C THR A 269 3.39 -11.00 -15.83
N PHE A 270 2.68 -10.06 -15.21
CA PHE A 270 3.21 -9.18 -14.17
C PHE A 270 3.59 -9.94 -12.90
N LEU A 271 2.80 -10.92 -12.47
CA LEU A 271 3.14 -11.82 -11.37
C LEU A 271 4.45 -12.56 -11.65
N SER A 272 4.66 -13.04 -12.87
CA SER A 272 5.91 -13.73 -13.23
C SER A 272 7.15 -12.84 -13.05
N TYR A 273 7.05 -11.57 -13.45
CA TYR A 273 8.12 -10.58 -13.32
C TYR A 273 8.33 -10.17 -11.85
N SER A 274 7.24 -9.93 -11.13
CA SER A 274 7.25 -9.58 -9.70
C SER A 274 7.89 -10.70 -8.87
N LYS A 275 7.46 -11.96 -9.05
CA LYS A 275 8.00 -13.13 -8.34
C LYS A 275 9.49 -13.34 -8.63
N GLN A 276 9.96 -13.07 -9.85
CA GLN A 276 11.39 -13.13 -10.16
C GLN A 276 12.20 -12.06 -9.43
N GLN A 277 11.68 -10.83 -9.32
CA GLN A 277 12.32 -9.78 -8.53
C GLN A 277 12.34 -10.15 -7.04
N LEU A 278 11.24 -10.71 -6.53
CA LEU A 278 11.10 -11.15 -5.14
C LEU A 278 12.07 -12.26 -4.75
N ARG A 279 12.30 -13.25 -5.63
CA ARG A 279 13.31 -14.30 -5.39
C ARG A 279 14.73 -13.74 -5.22
N ASN A 280 14.98 -12.55 -5.75
CA ASN A 280 16.25 -11.84 -5.62
C ASN A 280 16.20 -10.73 -4.57
N ALA A 281 15.09 -10.58 -3.85
CA ALA A 281 14.94 -9.54 -2.83
C ALA A 281 15.76 -9.92 -1.58
N CYS A 282 16.38 -8.92 -0.96
CA CYS A 282 17.09 -9.10 0.29
C CYS A 282 16.10 -9.34 1.44
N SER A 283 16.55 -10.08 2.46
CA SER A 283 15.87 -10.13 3.75
C SER A 283 15.68 -8.72 4.32
N PRO A 284 14.62 -8.48 5.13
CA PRO A 284 14.46 -7.20 5.83
C PRO A 284 15.71 -6.83 6.61
N ASP A 285 15.99 -5.53 6.67
CA ASP A 285 16.89 -4.98 7.67
C ASP A 285 16.22 -5.04 9.04
N VAL A 286 16.95 -5.53 10.04
CA VAL A 286 16.43 -5.71 11.39
C VAL A 286 17.29 -4.93 12.38
N TYR A 287 16.65 -4.04 13.14
CA TYR A 287 17.28 -3.22 14.15
C TYR A 287 16.74 -3.54 15.53
N LEU A 288 17.63 -3.72 16.49
CA LEU A 288 17.30 -3.99 17.88
C LEU A 288 17.85 -2.86 18.75
N PHE A 289 16.98 -2.30 19.58
CA PHE A 289 17.38 -1.22 20.49
C PHE A 289 16.55 -1.21 21.75
N ALA A 290 17.14 -0.70 22.84
CA ALA A 290 16.47 -0.47 24.11
C ALA A 290 16.21 1.02 24.33
N SER A 291 15.12 1.34 24.99
CA SER A 291 14.77 2.69 25.42
C SER A 291 14.28 2.68 26.86
N GLU A 292 14.38 3.83 27.54
CA GLU A 292 13.87 3.96 28.90
C GLU A 292 12.36 3.77 28.94
N ALA A 293 11.91 2.99 29.92
CA ALA A 293 10.49 2.87 30.24
C ALA A 293 10.05 4.05 31.11
N LYS A 294 8.73 4.18 31.32
CA LYS A 294 8.20 5.16 32.28
C LYS A 294 8.68 4.87 33.70
N GLU A 295 8.71 3.60 34.07
CA GLU A 295 9.26 3.12 35.33
C GLU A 295 10.77 2.95 35.22
N LYS A 296 11.54 3.59 36.11
CA LYS A 296 13.02 3.53 36.07
C LYS A 296 13.57 2.10 36.20
N ALA A 297 12.84 1.23 36.89
CA ALA A 297 13.19 -0.18 37.05
C ALA A 297 13.06 -0.99 35.75
N ASN A 298 12.38 -0.44 34.74
CA ASN A 298 12.06 -1.12 33.50
C ASN A 298 12.86 -0.57 32.31
N VAL A 299 12.89 -1.37 31.25
CA VAL A 299 13.46 -1.04 29.95
C VAL A 299 12.53 -1.57 28.86
N VAL A 300 12.38 -0.81 27.78
CA VAL A 300 11.60 -1.23 26.62
C VAL A 300 12.54 -1.75 25.55
N LEU A 301 12.43 -3.04 25.22
CA LEU A 301 13.14 -3.65 24.11
C LEU A 301 12.30 -3.53 22.84
N THR A 302 12.88 -2.98 21.77
CA THR A 302 12.20 -2.79 20.47
C THR A 302 12.96 -3.48 19.35
N CYS A 303 12.23 -4.16 18.48
CA CYS A 303 12.72 -4.65 17.20
C CYS A 303 11.99 -3.97 16.06
N LEU A 304 12.75 -3.41 15.13
CA LEU A 304 12.28 -2.82 13.88
C LEU A 304 12.74 -3.71 12.74
N ALA A 305 11.81 -4.33 12.03
CA ALA A 305 12.07 -4.86 10.69
C ALA A 305 11.68 -3.78 9.67
N THR A 306 12.47 -3.56 8.63
CA THR A 306 12.18 -2.61 7.55
C THR A 306 12.75 -3.08 6.22
N GLY A 307 12.30 -2.50 5.11
CA GLY A 307 12.79 -2.85 3.78
C GLY A 307 12.19 -4.13 3.21
N PHE A 308 11.17 -4.72 3.85
CA PHE A 308 10.57 -5.97 3.38
C PHE A 308 9.38 -5.75 2.43
N TYR A 309 9.25 -6.68 1.49
CA TYR A 309 8.07 -6.88 0.65
C TYR A 309 8.00 -8.38 0.31
N PRO A 310 6.83 -9.04 0.29
CA PRO A 310 5.46 -8.49 0.47
C PRO A 310 5.16 -8.02 1.90
N LYS A 311 3.95 -7.48 2.12
CA LYS A 311 3.49 -6.96 3.43
C LYS A 311 3.52 -8.02 4.53
N ASP A 312 3.40 -9.29 4.16
CA ASP A 312 3.37 -10.41 5.10
C ASP A 312 4.75 -10.64 5.73
N ILE A 313 4.80 -10.45 7.04
CA ILE A 313 5.99 -10.71 7.85
C ILE A 313 5.56 -11.34 9.18
N THR A 314 6.31 -12.34 9.62
CA THR A 314 6.19 -12.89 10.97
C THR A 314 7.33 -12.36 11.82
N MET A 315 7.00 -11.70 12.94
CA MET A 315 7.99 -11.26 13.92
C MET A 315 7.60 -11.84 15.27
N ASN A 316 8.50 -12.62 15.87
CA ASN A 316 8.30 -13.22 17.18
C ASN A 316 9.42 -12.79 18.13
N ILE A 317 9.04 -12.27 19.30
CA ILE A 317 9.95 -12.06 20.43
C ILE A 317 9.97 -13.34 21.25
N ARG A 318 11.15 -13.83 21.62
CA ARG A 318 11.29 -14.97 22.52
C ARG A 318 12.10 -14.61 23.75
N ARG A 319 11.65 -15.07 24.93
CA ARG A 319 12.37 -15.02 26.20
C ARG A 319 12.79 -16.43 26.57
N ASP A 320 14.10 -16.69 26.64
CA ASP A 320 14.70 -18.02 26.86
C ASP A 320 14.12 -19.11 25.95
N GLY A 321 13.85 -18.75 24.70
CA GLY A 321 13.29 -19.65 23.69
C GLY A 321 11.76 -19.74 23.66
N ARG A 322 11.04 -19.29 24.70
CA ARG A 322 9.57 -19.21 24.70
C ARG A 322 9.10 -17.97 23.93
N ILE A 323 8.19 -18.15 22.98
CA ILE A 323 7.56 -17.04 22.25
C ILE A 323 6.69 -16.22 23.21
N LEU A 324 6.90 -14.91 23.21
CA LEU A 324 6.10 -13.94 23.95
C LEU A 324 4.86 -13.57 23.14
N THR A 325 3.73 -13.43 23.83
CA THR A 325 2.44 -13.03 23.25
C THR A 325 2.01 -11.66 23.74
N LYS A 326 0.81 -11.21 23.34
CA LYS A 326 0.22 -9.97 23.88
C LYS A 326 0.03 -10.03 25.40
N ASP A 327 -0.21 -11.21 25.96
CA ASP A 327 -0.39 -11.40 27.41
C ASP A 327 0.93 -11.19 28.19
N ASP A 328 2.06 -11.38 27.51
CA ASP A 328 3.39 -11.06 28.04
C ASP A 328 3.76 -9.58 27.88
N GLY A 329 2.84 -8.73 27.42
CA GLY A 329 3.07 -7.30 27.21
C GLY A 329 3.71 -6.96 25.86
N VAL A 330 3.70 -7.86 24.88
CA VAL A 330 4.19 -7.55 23.52
C VAL A 330 3.21 -6.63 22.80
N GLU A 331 3.73 -5.49 22.35
CA GLU A 331 3.00 -4.51 21.55
C GLU A 331 3.60 -4.36 20.15
N SER A 332 2.75 -4.46 19.13
CA SER A 332 3.14 -4.26 17.72
C SER A 332 2.60 -2.95 17.17
N SER A 333 3.40 -2.28 16.35
CA SER A 333 2.99 -1.11 15.57
C SER A 333 2.05 -1.45 14.40
N GLY A 334 1.87 -2.75 14.11
CA GLY A 334 1.39 -3.24 12.83
C GLY A 334 2.41 -3.02 11.71
N VAL A 335 2.14 -3.61 10.55
CA VAL A 335 2.92 -3.35 9.33
C VAL A 335 2.56 -1.97 8.81
N ARG A 336 3.57 -1.12 8.66
CA ARG A 336 3.48 0.24 8.15
C ARG A 336 4.30 0.35 6.88
N PRO A 337 3.84 1.12 5.89
CA PRO A 337 4.56 1.20 4.64
C PRO A 337 5.70 2.24 4.69
N ASN A 338 6.77 2.00 3.92
CA ASN A 338 7.91 2.89 3.68
C ASN A 338 7.77 3.67 2.36
N ASN A 339 8.59 4.69 2.16
CA ASN A 339 8.50 5.58 0.99
C ASN A 339 8.95 4.94 -0.33
N ASP A 340 9.55 3.76 -0.27
CA ASP A 340 10.12 3.00 -1.38
C ASP A 340 9.30 1.74 -1.74
N ASP A 341 8.00 1.76 -1.44
CA ASP A 341 7.06 0.62 -1.58
C ASP A 341 7.40 -0.64 -0.76
N THR A 342 8.39 -0.55 0.13
CA THR A 342 8.66 -1.59 1.13
C THR A 342 7.83 -1.32 2.40
N HIS A 343 7.95 -2.20 3.38
CA HIS A 343 7.26 -2.09 4.64
C HIS A 343 8.22 -2.13 5.81
N GLN A 344 7.72 -1.65 6.95
CA GLN A 344 8.35 -1.71 8.24
C GLN A 344 7.37 -2.17 9.32
N ARG A 345 7.87 -2.78 10.38
CA ARG A 345 7.08 -3.18 11.55
C ARG A 345 7.94 -3.08 12.79
N ARG A 346 7.37 -2.55 13.88
CA ARG A 346 8.01 -2.49 15.19
C ARG A 346 7.24 -3.32 16.21
N ASP A 347 7.92 -4.25 16.85
CA ASP A 347 7.40 -5.01 17.98
C ASP A 347 8.25 -4.71 19.21
N HIS A 348 7.62 -4.46 20.35
CA HIS A 348 8.31 -4.12 21.59
C HIS A 348 7.69 -4.79 22.81
N VAL A 349 8.50 -4.94 23.86
CA VAL A 349 8.11 -5.46 25.17
C VAL A 349 8.83 -4.68 26.26
N GLU A 350 8.10 -4.35 27.33
CA GLU A 350 8.66 -3.72 28.53
C GLU A 350 9.03 -4.81 29.55
N ILE A 351 10.27 -4.77 30.03
CA ILE A 351 10.81 -5.77 30.94
C ILE A 351 11.54 -5.10 32.11
N LEU A 352 11.70 -5.82 33.21
CA LEU A 352 12.54 -5.38 34.32
C LEU A 352 14.00 -5.35 33.88
N ARG A 353 14.74 -4.30 34.25
CA ARG A 353 16.20 -4.22 34.01
C ARG A 353 16.99 -5.33 34.70
N THR A 354 16.43 -5.91 35.76
CA THR A 354 17.01 -7.02 36.51
C THR A 354 16.71 -8.38 35.89
N ASP A 355 15.93 -8.44 34.80
CA ASP A 355 15.66 -9.69 34.11
C ASP A 355 16.95 -10.23 33.49
N VAL A 356 17.27 -11.50 33.76
CA VAL A 356 18.49 -12.16 33.28
C VAL A 356 18.23 -13.05 32.07
N ALA A 357 16.98 -13.13 31.62
CA ALA A 357 16.56 -13.96 30.49
C ALA A 357 17.19 -13.53 29.16
N THR A 358 17.32 -14.46 28.23
CA THR A 358 17.81 -14.22 26.87
C THR A 358 16.66 -13.81 25.97
N TYR A 359 16.75 -12.62 25.35
CA TYR A 359 15.74 -12.17 24.38
C TYR A 359 16.23 -12.35 22.94
N THR A 360 15.40 -12.97 22.11
CA THR A 360 15.71 -13.25 20.69
C THR A 360 14.54 -12.87 19.80
N TRP A 361 14.84 -12.37 18.60
CA TRP A 361 13.83 -12.10 17.57
C TRP A 361 13.97 -13.09 16.42
N VAL A 362 12.85 -13.58 15.92
CA VAL A 362 12.81 -14.59 14.86
C VAL A 362 11.82 -14.18 13.78
N ASN A 363 12.26 -14.24 12.52
CA ASN A 363 11.39 -14.19 11.34
C ASN A 363 11.30 -15.58 10.71
N GLY A 364 10.20 -16.29 10.90
CA GLY A 364 10.02 -17.66 10.40
C GLY A 364 11.10 -18.64 10.88
N LYS A 365 11.91 -19.18 9.95
CA LYS A 365 13.00 -20.16 10.23
C LYS A 365 14.37 -19.52 10.52
N PHE A 366 14.54 -18.20 10.43
CA PHE A 366 15.83 -17.54 10.63
C PHE A 366 15.92 -16.88 12.00
N LEU A 367 16.90 -17.32 12.80
CA LEU A 367 17.34 -16.67 14.04
C LEU A 367 17.98 -15.33 13.69
N LEU A 368 17.41 -14.21 14.18
CA LEU A 368 17.96 -12.88 13.91
C LEU A 368 18.96 -12.43 14.98
N PHE A 369 18.85 -12.91 16.24
CA PHE A 369 19.80 -12.56 17.30
C PHE A 369 19.69 -13.43 18.58
N LYS A 370 20.76 -13.49 19.39
CA LYS A 370 20.81 -14.04 20.75
C LYS A 370 21.59 -13.07 21.67
N SER A 371 21.00 -12.59 22.77
CA SER A 371 21.73 -11.82 23.79
C SER A 371 21.37 -12.24 25.22
N ASN A 372 22.42 -12.37 26.04
CA ASN A 372 22.35 -12.44 27.50
C ASN A 372 22.45 -11.01 28.05
N ILE A 373 21.51 -10.61 28.89
CA ILE A 373 21.26 -9.22 29.31
C ILE A 373 22.44 -8.52 30.04
N ILE A 374 23.53 -9.21 30.39
CA ILE A 374 24.46 -8.73 31.43
C ILE A 374 25.66 -7.89 30.92
N SER A 375 25.89 -7.67 29.60
CA SER A 375 27.10 -6.91 29.21
C SER A 375 27.08 -5.99 27.99
N THR A 376 25.92 -5.64 27.39
CA THR A 376 25.95 -4.83 26.14
C THR A 376 24.90 -3.72 25.99
N PHE A 377 24.27 -3.26 27.07
CA PHE A 377 23.54 -1.98 27.02
C PHE A 377 24.43 -0.83 27.53
N SER A 378 25.60 -0.68 26.87
CA SER A 378 26.12 0.66 26.62
C SER A 378 25.14 1.35 25.66
N SER A 379 25.03 2.66 25.72
CA SER A 379 24.19 3.54 24.89
C SER A 379 24.45 3.48 23.37
N GLU A 380 24.96 2.37 22.85
CA GLU A 380 25.28 2.14 21.45
C GLU A 380 24.15 1.38 20.75
N LYS A 381 23.58 2.03 19.72
CA LYS A 381 22.65 1.40 18.78
C LYS A 381 23.34 0.18 18.15
N MET A 382 22.85 -1.02 18.43
CA MET A 382 23.38 -2.24 17.80
C MET A 382 22.67 -2.46 16.45
N TYR A 383 23.43 -2.37 15.38
CA TYR A 383 22.94 -2.59 14.01
C TYR A 383 23.24 -4.04 13.62
N ILE A 384 22.22 -4.81 13.24
CA ILE A 384 22.40 -6.15 12.65
C ILE A 384 21.84 -6.11 11.24
N SER A 385 22.68 -5.72 10.28
CA SER A 385 22.38 -5.93 8.86
C SER A 385 22.70 -7.38 8.50
N VAL A 386 21.69 -8.18 8.17
CA VAL A 386 21.91 -9.50 7.56
C VAL A 386 22.27 -9.27 6.09
N LEU A 387 23.56 -9.08 5.83
CA LEU A 387 24.07 -8.86 4.47
C LEU A 387 23.80 -10.08 3.59
N CYS A 388 22.94 -9.91 2.60
CA CYS A 388 22.75 -10.89 1.54
C CYS A 388 23.95 -10.81 0.58
N LYS A 389 24.81 -11.85 0.57
CA LYS A 389 25.77 -12.03 -0.53
C LYS A 389 24.97 -12.40 -1.78
N THR A 390 24.65 -11.42 -2.62
CA THR A 390 24.23 -11.71 -4.00
C THR A 390 25.43 -12.34 -4.71
N SER A 391 25.30 -13.58 -5.18
CA SER A 391 26.29 -14.20 -6.07
C SER A 391 26.24 -13.50 -7.44
N GLY A 392 26.84 -12.32 -7.50
CA GLY A 392 27.20 -11.64 -8.75
C GLY A 392 28.70 -11.72 -8.90
N ASN A 393 29.17 -12.34 -9.98
CA ASN A 393 30.57 -12.26 -10.37
C ASN A 393 31.02 -10.79 -10.37
N PRO A 394 32.22 -10.47 -9.85
CA PRO A 394 32.73 -9.11 -9.90
C PRO A 394 32.84 -8.67 -11.38
N PRO A 395 32.50 -7.42 -11.72
CA PRO A 395 32.76 -6.89 -13.05
C PRO A 395 34.28 -6.92 -13.31
N PRO A 396 34.73 -7.22 -14.55
CA PRO A 396 36.15 -7.17 -14.86
C PRO A 396 36.66 -5.74 -14.62
N ARG A 397 37.71 -5.64 -13.81
CA ARG A 397 38.50 -4.42 -13.65
C ARG A 397 39.13 -4.08 -15.00
N HIS A 398 38.52 -3.18 -15.75
CA HIS A 398 39.26 -2.45 -16.77
C HIS A 398 40.01 -1.31 -16.10
N LEU A 399 41.27 -1.59 -15.78
CA LEU A 399 42.31 -0.57 -15.67
C LEU A 399 42.45 0.08 -17.05
N MET A 400 42.11 1.36 -17.15
CA MET A 400 42.69 2.23 -18.17
C MET A 400 43.59 3.22 -17.43
N HIS A 401 44.90 3.00 -17.60
CA HIS A 401 45.93 4.00 -17.44
C HIS A 401 45.98 4.86 -18.71
N MET A 402 46.18 6.17 -18.47
CA MET A 402 46.32 7.31 -19.40
C MET A 402 45.04 7.84 -20.03
#